data_AF-C3J9N9-F1
#
_entry.id   AF-C3J9N9-F1
#
_cell.length_a   1.000
_cell.length_b   1.000
_cell.length_c   1.000
_cell.angle_alpha   90.00
_cell.angle_beta   90.00
_cell.angle_gamma   90.00
#
_symmetry.space_group_name_H-M   'P 1'
#
loop_
_entity.id
_entity.type
_entity.pdbx_description
1 polymer ?
#
loop_
_entity_poly.entity_id
_entity_poly.type
_entity_poly.pdbx_seq_one_letter_code
_entity_poly.pdbx_strand_id
1 'polypeptide(L)'
;MERTYYILRNNQQEGPFTRQDILQMALPDQTLLWSEGWTRWLPLAEVDDFSPTQEGGELPPALPGEERKGLAREYHLANLREQIGVFTLEELRRDLSPLRGAKWVWYQGLAEWIALDKEPEIAALLAAQAQESVPTPPPAEPAPATPPPYHGASASSEVPPSFSGAARERVNTQSRVYTPEPSLWSYFIGCITKRFAQFSGRARRREFWGFVLFSFIFRYLIQFFSSFILFPFIMSDVFKERIFDAYMSGGIIDMYGEIFRNPGFITTYGLLTVVSLFLMIPSLAVSVRRMHDIGKSGWFLLITLIPVVGSIIFIIYAAQEGVRCPNKYGEDPKAPQTPN
;
A
#
# COMPACT_ATOMS: atom_id res chain seq x y z
N MET A 1 -7.73 -32.09 -17.14
CA MET A 1 -6.65 -31.08 -17.16
C MET A 1 -6.41 -30.71 -15.72
N GLU A 2 -5.25 -31.03 -15.16
CA GLU A 2 -4.92 -30.64 -13.79
C GLU A 2 -4.83 -29.13 -13.70
N ARG A 3 -5.47 -28.54 -12.68
CA ARG A 3 -5.41 -27.09 -12.44
C ARG A 3 -4.00 -26.73 -11.98
N THR A 4 -3.37 -25.78 -12.66
CA THR A 4 -2.05 -25.28 -12.33
C THR A 4 -2.14 -24.01 -11.50
N TYR A 5 -1.31 -23.92 -10.47
CA TYR A 5 -1.27 -22.82 -9.52
C TYR A 5 0.04 -22.02 -9.66
N TYR A 6 -0.07 -20.71 -9.45
CA TYR A 6 1.06 -19.81 -9.32
C TYR A 6 1.10 -19.28 -7.89
N ILE A 7 2.29 -19.11 -7.34
CA ILE A 7 2.50 -18.59 -5.97
C ILE A 7 3.20 -17.25 -6.02
N LEU A 8 2.93 -16.41 -5.02
CA LEU A 8 3.61 -15.13 -4.84
C LEU A 8 4.60 -15.21 -3.67
N ARG A 9 5.90 -15.21 -3.96
CA ARG A 9 6.98 -15.27 -2.97
C ARG A 9 7.95 -14.13 -3.21
N ASN A 10 8.28 -13.36 -2.17
CA ASN A 10 9.13 -12.16 -2.27
C ASN A 10 8.70 -11.16 -3.38
N ASN A 11 7.39 -11.04 -3.60
CA ASN A 11 6.80 -10.19 -4.64
C ASN A 11 7.16 -10.62 -6.08
N GLN A 12 7.61 -11.86 -6.27
CA GLN A 12 7.77 -12.51 -7.57
C GLN A 12 6.78 -13.68 -7.71
N GLN A 13 6.23 -13.83 -8.92
CA GLN A 13 5.34 -14.93 -9.27
C GLN A 13 6.19 -16.13 -9.69
N GLU A 14 5.99 -17.27 -9.02
CA GLU A 14 6.62 -18.54 -9.33
C GLU A 14 5.55 -19.55 -9.77
N GLY A 15 5.85 -20.38 -10.77
CA GLY A 15 4.94 -21.41 -11.32
C GLY A 15 5.11 -21.59 -12.85
N PRO A 16 4.25 -22.40 -13.49
CA PRO A 16 3.11 -23.11 -12.92
C PRO A 16 3.53 -24.33 -12.08
N PHE A 17 2.82 -24.55 -10.98
CA PHE A 17 2.96 -25.70 -10.10
C PHE A 17 1.67 -26.52 -10.07
N THR A 18 1.78 -27.83 -9.93
CA THR A 18 0.61 -28.69 -9.71
C THR A 18 0.17 -28.64 -8.24
N ARG A 19 -1.04 -29.13 -7.95
CA ARG A 19 -1.54 -29.25 -6.56
C ARG A 19 -0.55 -30.02 -5.68
N GLN A 20 0.02 -31.10 -6.19
CA GLN A 20 0.98 -31.94 -5.47
C GLN A 20 2.28 -31.20 -5.17
N ASP A 21 2.79 -30.41 -6.11
CA ASP A 21 3.99 -29.59 -5.92
C ASP A 21 3.78 -28.55 -4.80
N ILE A 22 2.63 -27.88 -4.78
CA ILE A 22 2.29 -26.90 -3.74
C ILE A 22 2.23 -27.54 -2.35
N LEU A 23 1.67 -28.75 -2.24
CA LEU A 23 1.62 -29.49 -0.99
C LEU A 23 3.02 -29.90 -0.51
N GLN A 24 3.91 -30.31 -1.43
CA GLN A 24 5.30 -30.67 -1.10
C GLN A 24 6.15 -29.45 -0.70
N MET A 25 5.88 -28.27 -1.25
CA MET A 25 6.62 -27.04 -0.94
C MET A 25 6.38 -26.48 0.46
N ALA A 26 5.40 -27.03 1.20
CA ALA A 26 5.13 -26.68 2.60
C ALA A 26 4.98 -25.16 2.84
N LEU A 27 4.32 -24.45 1.93
CA LEU A 27 4.18 -22.99 1.97
C LEU A 27 3.39 -22.49 3.20
N PRO A 28 3.65 -21.26 3.70
CA PRO A 28 2.84 -20.61 4.75
C PRO A 28 1.37 -20.41 4.34
N ASP A 29 0.44 -20.50 5.30
CA ASP A 29 -1.02 -20.33 5.09
C ASP A 29 -1.40 -19.00 4.41
N GLN A 30 -0.59 -17.95 4.65
CA GLN A 30 -0.76 -16.61 4.07
C GLN A 30 -0.17 -16.46 2.65
N THR A 31 0.40 -17.53 2.09
CA THR A 31 0.99 -17.49 0.74
C THR A 31 -0.13 -17.32 -0.28
N LEU A 32 -0.01 -16.30 -1.11
CA LEU A 32 -1.01 -15.99 -2.11
C LEU A 32 -0.85 -16.93 -3.31
N LEU A 33 -1.95 -17.56 -3.70
CA LEU A 33 -2.09 -18.40 -4.87
C LEU A 33 -2.97 -17.73 -5.91
N TRP A 34 -2.68 -18.05 -7.17
CA TRP A 34 -3.54 -17.70 -8.29
C TRP A 34 -3.61 -18.86 -9.26
N SER A 35 -4.80 -19.10 -9.79
CA SER A 35 -5.06 -20.11 -10.82
C SER A 35 -5.77 -19.46 -12.01
N GLU A 36 -5.59 -20.05 -13.18
CA GLU A 36 -6.33 -19.67 -14.39
C GLU A 36 -7.84 -19.71 -14.13
N GLY A 37 -8.53 -18.59 -14.37
CA GLY A 37 -9.96 -18.39 -14.09
C GLY A 37 -10.30 -17.60 -12.82
N TRP A 38 -9.31 -17.22 -12.00
CA TRP A 38 -9.54 -16.41 -10.80
C TRP A 38 -9.33 -14.91 -11.03
N THR A 39 -10.16 -14.08 -10.41
CA THR A 39 -10.11 -12.61 -10.54
C THR A 39 -9.15 -11.94 -9.55
N ARG A 40 -8.69 -12.66 -8.53
CA ARG A 40 -7.76 -12.17 -7.50
C ARG A 40 -6.87 -13.28 -6.97
N TRP A 41 -5.76 -12.87 -6.35
CA TRP A 41 -4.92 -13.76 -5.55
C TRP A 41 -5.65 -14.11 -4.25
N LEU A 42 -5.64 -15.38 -3.87
CA LEU A 42 -6.26 -15.88 -2.65
C LEU A 42 -5.18 -16.48 -1.73
N PRO A 43 -5.21 -16.21 -0.42
CA PRO A 43 -4.36 -16.92 0.53
C PRO A 43 -4.58 -18.43 0.45
N LEU A 44 -3.51 -19.22 0.63
CA LEU A 44 -3.58 -20.70 0.65
C LEU A 44 -4.66 -21.21 1.61
N ALA A 45 -4.84 -20.55 2.76
CA ALA A 45 -5.88 -20.90 3.73
C ALA A 45 -7.33 -20.65 3.26
N GLU A 46 -7.55 -19.83 2.24
CA GLU A 46 -8.88 -19.49 1.71
C GLU A 46 -9.22 -20.27 0.43
N VAL A 47 -8.30 -21.07 -0.10
CA VAL A 47 -8.52 -21.82 -1.33
C VAL A 47 -9.13 -23.17 -1.02
N ASP A 48 -10.38 -23.37 -1.45
CA ASP A 48 -11.13 -24.61 -1.24
C ASP A 48 -10.44 -25.88 -1.77
N ASP A 49 -9.65 -25.77 -2.86
CA ASP A 49 -8.87 -26.88 -3.43
C ASP A 49 -7.78 -27.42 -2.45
N PHE A 50 -7.42 -26.62 -1.44
CA PHE A 50 -6.49 -26.93 -0.36
C PHE A 50 -7.15 -26.92 1.03
N SER A 51 -8.47 -26.64 1.11
CA SER A 51 -9.27 -26.83 2.31
C SER A 51 -9.39 -28.33 2.62
N PRO A 52 -9.31 -28.75 3.90
CA PRO A 52 -9.25 -30.16 4.27
C PRO A 52 -10.58 -30.92 4.08
N THR A 53 -11.53 -30.39 3.32
CA THR A 53 -12.86 -31.00 3.21
C THR A 53 -12.96 -32.06 2.13
N GLN A 54 -12.05 -32.13 1.14
CA GLN A 54 -12.02 -33.28 0.22
C GLN A 54 -10.58 -33.66 -0.14
N GLU A 55 -10.24 -34.92 0.17
CA GLU A 55 -9.00 -35.65 -0.13
C GLU A 55 -7.79 -35.40 0.78
N GLY A 56 -7.76 -36.14 1.89
CA GLY A 56 -6.66 -37.09 2.12
C GLY A 56 -5.48 -36.64 2.99
N GLY A 57 -5.62 -35.61 3.81
CA GLY A 57 -4.75 -35.41 4.96
C GLY A 57 -5.39 -36.05 6.20
N GLU A 58 -5.01 -37.27 6.55
CA GLU A 58 -5.47 -37.89 7.81
C GLU A 58 -5.13 -36.98 9.00
N LEU A 59 -6.16 -36.38 9.59
CA LEU A 59 -6.09 -35.85 10.95
C LEU A 59 -5.61 -36.98 11.88
N PRO A 60 -4.85 -36.68 12.94
CA PRO A 60 -4.45 -37.70 13.91
C PRO A 60 -5.69 -38.44 14.42
N PRO A 61 -5.69 -39.79 14.43
CA PRO A 61 -6.84 -40.55 14.85
C PRO A 61 -7.27 -40.14 16.27
N ALA A 62 -8.58 -40.01 16.48
CA ALA A 62 -9.14 -39.78 17.81
C ALA A 62 -8.67 -40.90 18.75
N LEU A 63 -8.02 -40.53 19.84
CA LEU A 63 -7.45 -41.50 20.78
C LEU A 63 -8.59 -42.22 21.52
N PRO A 64 -8.65 -43.56 21.50
CA PRO A 64 -9.56 -44.29 22.38
C PRO A 64 -9.02 -44.22 23.82
N GLY A 65 -9.56 -43.30 24.62
CA GLY A 65 -9.23 -43.17 26.04
C GLY A 65 -10.08 -44.08 26.92
N GLU A 66 -9.44 -44.89 27.78
CA GLU A 66 -10.08 -45.58 28.89
C GLU A 66 -10.81 -44.59 29.83
N GLU A 67 -11.99 -44.96 30.31
CA GLU A 67 -12.73 -44.21 31.32
C GLU A 67 -11.93 -44.12 32.64
N ARG A 68 -11.19 -43.03 32.85
CA ARG A 68 -10.85 -42.59 34.21
C ARG A 68 -11.97 -41.70 34.74
N LYS A 69 -12.98 -42.33 35.33
CA LYS A 69 -14.02 -41.64 36.10
C LYS A 69 -13.37 -40.80 37.20
N GLY A 70 -13.47 -39.48 37.09
CA GLY A 70 -13.37 -38.58 38.25
C GLY A 70 -12.45 -37.37 38.17
N LEU A 71 -11.76 -37.07 37.06
CA LEU A 71 -10.94 -35.85 36.95
C LEU A 71 -11.26 -35.05 35.68
N ALA A 72 -11.00 -33.75 35.74
CA ALA A 72 -11.44 -32.67 34.84
C ALA A 72 -11.38 -33.00 33.34
N ARG A 73 -12.32 -32.43 32.56
CA ARG A 73 -12.36 -32.59 31.09
C ARG A 73 -11.07 -32.06 30.46
N GLU A 74 -10.36 -32.94 29.76
CA GLU A 74 -9.12 -32.62 29.03
C GLU A 74 -9.43 -32.24 27.58
N TYR A 75 -8.89 -31.09 27.16
CA TYR A 75 -9.03 -30.51 25.83
C TYR A 75 -7.73 -30.71 25.05
N HIS A 76 -7.81 -31.44 23.95
CA HIS A 76 -6.73 -31.64 23.01
C HIS A 76 -6.79 -30.52 21.97
N LEU A 77 -5.70 -29.76 21.83
CA LEU A 77 -5.59 -28.67 20.88
C LEU A 77 -4.66 -29.07 19.73
N ALA A 78 -5.05 -28.72 18.51
CA ALA A 78 -4.25 -29.01 17.32
C ALA A 78 -4.26 -27.85 16.31
N ASN A 79 -3.18 -27.76 15.55
CA ASN A 79 -3.11 -26.98 14.32
C ASN A 79 -3.07 -27.91 13.10
N LEU A 80 -3.00 -27.36 11.88
CA LEU A 80 -3.03 -28.13 10.62
C LEU A 80 -1.86 -29.11 10.42
N ARG A 81 -0.79 -29.04 11.22
CA ARG A 81 0.43 -29.83 11.04
C ARG A 81 0.83 -30.66 12.27
N GLU A 82 0.36 -30.32 13.47
CA GLU A 82 0.76 -30.97 14.73
C GLU A 82 -0.27 -30.78 15.86
N GLN A 83 -0.27 -31.73 16.82
CA GLN A 83 -0.97 -31.57 18.09
C GLN A 83 -0.18 -30.61 18.99
N ILE A 84 -0.84 -29.57 19.49
CA ILE A 84 -0.23 -28.53 20.34
C ILE A 84 -0.08 -29.05 21.77
N GLY A 85 -1.06 -29.81 22.25
CA GLY A 85 -1.02 -30.42 23.58
C GLY A 85 -2.40 -30.74 24.14
N VAL A 86 -2.40 -31.30 25.35
CA VAL A 86 -3.59 -31.61 26.15
C VAL A 86 -3.62 -30.65 27.32
N PHE A 87 -4.75 -29.97 27.50
CA PHE A 87 -4.92 -28.94 28.53
C PHE A 87 -6.26 -29.09 29.22
N THR A 88 -6.32 -28.80 30.51
CA THR A 88 -7.59 -28.64 31.22
C THR A 88 -8.16 -27.24 31.02
N LEU A 89 -9.47 -27.06 31.23
CA LEU A 89 -10.10 -25.74 31.09
C LEU A 89 -9.48 -24.70 32.05
N GLU A 90 -9.13 -25.11 33.27
CA GLU A 90 -8.50 -24.28 34.28
C GLU A 90 -7.08 -23.84 33.90
N GLU A 91 -6.31 -24.69 33.22
CA GLU A 91 -5.01 -24.32 32.68
C GLU A 91 -5.13 -23.32 31.54
N LEU A 92 -6.10 -23.52 30.63
CA LEU A 92 -6.37 -22.58 29.54
C LEU A 92 -6.90 -21.23 30.05
N ARG A 93 -7.66 -21.23 31.15
CA ARG A 93 -8.08 -19.99 31.84
C ARG A 93 -6.89 -19.23 32.45
N ARG A 94 -5.84 -19.94 32.86
CA ARG A 94 -4.66 -19.35 33.48
C ARG A 94 -3.63 -18.89 32.46
N ASP A 95 -3.47 -19.61 31.37
CA ASP A 95 -2.60 -19.26 30.24
C ASP A 95 -3.30 -19.51 28.91
N LEU A 96 -3.63 -18.42 28.21
CA LEU A 96 -4.31 -18.43 26.91
C LEU A 96 -3.34 -18.57 25.73
N SER A 97 -2.04 -18.64 25.96
CA SER A 97 -1.01 -18.75 24.91
C SER A 97 -1.22 -19.94 23.96
N PRO A 98 -1.62 -21.15 24.42
CA PRO A 98 -1.84 -22.30 23.55
C PRO A 98 -3.00 -22.10 22.56
N LEU A 99 -4.01 -21.30 22.91
CA LEU A 99 -5.17 -21.04 22.04
C LEU A 99 -4.84 -20.15 20.84
N ARG A 100 -3.75 -19.37 20.89
CA ARG A 100 -3.36 -18.48 19.78
C ARG A 100 -2.91 -19.22 18.52
N GLY A 101 -2.40 -20.44 18.69
CA GLY A 101 -1.92 -21.29 17.58
C GLY A 101 -2.87 -22.44 17.23
N ALA A 102 -3.89 -22.68 18.05
CA ALA A 102 -4.83 -23.78 17.88
C ALA A 102 -5.97 -23.40 16.92
N LYS A 103 -6.29 -24.28 15.98
CA LYS A 103 -7.46 -24.15 15.10
C LYS A 103 -8.55 -25.19 15.43
N TRP A 104 -8.14 -26.33 16.00
CA TRP A 104 -9.02 -27.46 16.29
C TRP A 104 -8.94 -27.89 17.74
N VAL A 105 -10.09 -28.30 18.28
CA VAL A 105 -10.22 -28.86 19.61
C VAL A 105 -10.97 -30.19 19.57
N TRP A 106 -10.54 -31.11 20.42
CA TRP A 106 -11.22 -32.36 20.69
C TRP A 106 -11.15 -32.69 22.18
N TYR A 107 -12.17 -33.37 22.70
CA TYR A 107 -12.19 -33.93 24.05
C TYR A 107 -12.99 -35.22 24.06
N GLN A 108 -12.81 -36.01 25.11
CA GLN A 108 -13.48 -37.30 25.28
C GLN A 108 -15.01 -37.10 25.33
N GLY A 109 -15.70 -37.53 24.27
CA GLY A 109 -17.14 -37.32 24.07
C GLY A 109 -17.52 -36.76 22.70
N LEU A 110 -16.54 -36.24 21.94
CA LEU A 110 -16.73 -35.82 20.56
C LEU A 110 -16.36 -36.93 19.58
N ALA A 111 -17.19 -37.16 18.57
CA ALA A 111 -16.92 -38.13 17.51
C ALA A 111 -15.79 -37.66 16.56
N GLU A 112 -15.65 -36.34 16.38
CA GLU A 112 -14.72 -35.73 15.44
C GLU A 112 -14.11 -34.45 16.05
N TRP A 113 -12.97 -34.02 15.51
CA TRP A 113 -12.37 -32.73 15.83
C TRP A 113 -13.28 -31.59 15.38
N ILE A 114 -13.50 -30.61 16.25
CA ILE A 114 -14.32 -29.43 15.94
C ILE A 114 -13.48 -28.16 15.99
N ALA A 115 -13.93 -27.12 15.28
CA ALA A 115 -13.25 -25.83 15.27
C ALA A 115 -13.33 -25.15 16.66
N LEU A 116 -12.26 -24.44 17.06
CA LEU A 116 -12.14 -23.85 18.40
C LEU A 116 -13.29 -22.92 18.79
N ASP A 117 -13.81 -22.18 17.83
CA ASP A 117 -14.88 -21.20 17.97
C ASP A 117 -16.27 -21.83 18.14
N LYS A 118 -16.42 -23.11 17.82
CA LYS A 118 -17.67 -23.86 17.94
C LYS A 118 -17.91 -24.41 19.35
N GLU A 119 -16.87 -24.54 20.18
CA GLU A 119 -17.02 -24.98 21.57
C GLU A 119 -17.30 -23.78 22.48
N PRO A 120 -18.46 -23.72 23.16
CA PRO A 120 -18.89 -22.52 23.88
C PRO A 120 -17.96 -22.12 25.03
N GLU A 121 -17.33 -23.09 25.70
CA GLU A 121 -16.40 -22.84 26.80
C GLU A 121 -15.09 -22.19 26.32
N ILE A 122 -14.57 -22.62 25.17
CA ILE A 122 -13.33 -22.07 24.59
C ILE A 122 -13.61 -20.76 23.84
N ALA A 123 -14.75 -20.66 23.16
CA ALA A 123 -15.21 -19.42 22.55
C ALA A 123 -15.35 -18.28 23.57
N ALA A 124 -15.80 -18.58 24.79
CA ALA A 124 -15.85 -17.60 25.88
C ALA A 124 -14.45 -17.11 26.31
N LEU A 125 -13.44 -17.99 26.32
CA LEU A 125 -12.05 -17.62 26.63
C LEU A 125 -11.41 -16.79 25.51
N LEU A 126 -11.69 -17.12 24.24
CA LEU A 126 -11.26 -16.34 23.09
C LEU A 126 -11.90 -14.93 23.07
N ALA A 127 -13.18 -14.84 23.44
CA ALA A 127 -13.88 -13.56 23.56
C ALA A 127 -13.31 -12.68 24.68
N ALA A 128 -12.93 -13.27 25.82
CA ALA A 128 -12.26 -12.55 26.90
C ALA A 128 -10.89 -11.98 26.47
N GLN A 129 -10.12 -12.73 25.67
CA GLN A 129 -8.85 -12.26 25.10
C GLN A 129 -9.04 -11.09 24.12
N ALA A 130 -10.13 -11.09 23.35
CA ALA A 130 -10.43 -10.00 22.43
C ALA A 130 -10.75 -8.69 23.16
N GLN A 131 -11.39 -8.74 24.35
CA GLN A 131 -11.73 -7.56 25.14
C GLN A 131 -10.52 -6.88 25.81
N GLU A 132 -9.48 -7.63 26.22
CA GLU A 132 -8.23 -7.03 26.75
C GLU A 132 -7.43 -6.26 25.69
N SER A 133 -7.67 -6.52 24.39
CA SER A 133 -7.00 -5.84 23.28
C SER A 133 -7.69 -4.56 22.80
N VAL A 134 -8.84 -4.19 23.39
CA VAL A 134 -9.55 -2.94 23.06
C VAL A 134 -8.94 -1.78 23.85
N PRO A 135 -8.34 -0.76 23.21
CA PRO A 135 -7.89 0.42 23.93
C PRO A 135 -9.12 1.22 24.39
N THR A 136 -9.14 1.56 25.68
CA THR A 136 -10.15 2.43 26.31
C THR A 136 -10.36 3.71 25.47
N PRO A 137 -11.60 4.07 25.10
CA PRO A 137 -11.85 5.37 24.48
C PRO A 137 -11.54 6.49 25.49
N PRO A 138 -10.98 7.63 25.06
CA PRO A 138 -10.66 8.74 25.96
C PRO A 138 -11.94 9.26 26.64
N PRO A 139 -11.87 9.75 27.89
CA PRO A 139 -13.04 10.25 28.61
C PRO A 139 -13.69 11.41 27.84
N ALA A 140 -15.02 11.37 27.72
CA ALA A 140 -15.80 12.44 27.13
C ALA A 140 -15.56 13.77 27.87
N GLU A 141 -15.22 14.79 27.11
CA GLU A 141 -14.98 16.16 27.54
C GLU A 141 -16.26 16.76 28.18
N PRO A 142 -16.20 17.31 29.42
CA PRO A 142 -17.34 18.03 29.98
C PRO A 142 -17.53 19.37 29.25
N ALA A 143 -18.79 19.68 28.91
CA ALA A 143 -19.19 20.90 28.21
C ALA A 143 -18.63 22.19 28.86
N PRO A 144 -18.33 23.24 28.07
CA PRO A 144 -17.72 24.47 28.60
C PRO A 144 -18.72 25.25 29.46
N ALA A 145 -18.41 25.33 30.76
CA ALA A 145 -19.03 26.29 31.66
C ALA A 145 -18.47 27.70 31.39
N THR A 146 -19.38 28.67 31.23
CA THR A 146 -19.09 30.10 31.09
C THR A 146 -18.19 30.63 32.22
N PRO A 147 -17.20 31.50 31.93
CA PRO A 147 -16.34 32.08 32.96
C PRO A 147 -17.07 33.20 33.74
N PRO A 148 -16.92 33.27 35.08
CA PRO A 148 -17.29 34.45 35.86
C PRO A 148 -16.19 35.55 35.78
N PRO A 149 -16.52 36.81 36.12
CA PRO A 149 -15.71 37.97 35.78
C PRO A 149 -14.46 38.12 36.65
N TYR A 150 -13.37 38.58 36.03
CA TYR A 150 -12.11 38.94 36.66
C TYR A 150 -12.27 40.14 37.62
N HIS A 151 -11.91 39.95 38.88
CA HIS A 151 -11.46 41.02 39.79
C HIS A 151 -10.01 40.73 40.20
N GLY A 152 -9.16 41.75 40.06
CA GLY A 152 -7.71 41.61 40.10
C GLY A 152 -7.04 41.74 41.47
N ALA A 153 -5.73 41.97 41.36
CA ALA A 153 -4.79 42.53 42.33
C ALA A 153 -3.92 41.55 43.16
N SER A 154 -2.62 41.67 42.88
CA SER A 154 -1.51 41.83 43.85
C SER A 154 -0.77 40.62 44.44
N ALA A 155 0.55 40.63 44.18
CA ALA A 155 1.73 40.23 44.99
C ALA A 155 1.53 39.34 46.25
N SER A 156 2.39 38.36 46.56
CA SER A 156 3.78 38.58 46.99
C SER A 156 4.57 37.26 47.22
N SER A 157 5.90 37.38 47.29
CA SER A 157 6.99 36.46 47.73
C SER A 157 6.78 35.47 48.88
N GLU A 158 7.51 34.33 48.84
CA GLU A 158 8.31 33.65 49.93
C GLU A 158 8.73 32.20 49.46
N VAL A 159 9.98 31.84 49.07
CA VAL A 159 11.23 31.39 49.81
C VAL A 159 11.16 29.92 50.37
N PRO A 160 12.23 29.06 50.50
CA PRO A 160 13.28 28.44 49.64
C PRO A 160 13.34 26.86 49.87
N PRO A 161 14.47 26.11 50.01
CA PRO A 161 15.66 25.84 49.17
C PRO A 161 15.82 24.36 48.68
N SER A 162 16.70 24.17 47.69
CA SER A 162 17.63 23.04 47.45
C SER A 162 17.31 21.62 47.99
N PHE A 163 17.09 20.67 47.06
CA PHE A 163 17.60 19.29 47.16
C PHE A 163 18.20 18.84 45.83
N SER A 164 19.50 18.52 45.87
CA SER A 164 20.24 17.83 44.82
C SER A 164 19.95 16.32 44.89
N GLY A 165 19.71 15.68 43.74
CA GLY A 165 19.60 14.23 43.69
C GLY A 165 19.08 13.65 42.38
N ALA A 166 19.99 12.98 41.66
CA ALA A 166 19.76 11.99 40.61
C ALA A 166 19.09 12.47 39.31
N ALA A 167 19.94 12.68 38.30
CA ALA A 167 19.58 12.66 36.89
C ALA A 167 18.85 11.36 36.55
N ARG A 168 17.52 11.42 36.50
CA ARG A 168 16.69 10.45 35.81
C ARG A 168 16.46 11.03 34.43
N GLU A 169 17.21 10.50 33.47
CA GLU A 169 17.11 10.80 32.05
C GLU A 169 15.64 10.62 31.63
N ARG A 170 14.88 11.71 31.66
CA ARG A 170 13.55 11.74 31.07
C ARG A 170 13.77 11.56 29.59
N VAL A 171 13.40 10.39 29.08
CA VAL A 171 13.10 10.18 27.67
C VAL A 171 12.24 11.35 27.25
N ASN A 172 12.88 12.29 26.55
CA ASN A 172 12.24 13.48 26.04
C ASN A 172 11.34 12.96 24.93
N THR A 173 10.06 12.72 25.25
CA THR A 173 9.00 12.61 24.25
C THR A 173 8.91 13.97 23.60
N GLN A 174 9.84 14.22 22.68
CA GLN A 174 9.76 15.31 21.73
C GLN A 174 8.40 15.16 21.06
N SER A 175 7.53 16.09 21.39
CA SER A 175 6.27 16.35 20.73
C SER A 175 6.52 16.21 19.23
N ARG A 176 6.02 15.13 18.63
CA ARG A 176 6.14 14.88 17.20
C ARG A 176 5.47 16.05 16.52
N VAL A 177 6.25 17.04 16.08
CA VAL A 177 5.74 18.20 15.36
C VAL A 177 5.13 17.65 14.09
N TYR A 178 3.81 17.49 14.08
CA TYR A 178 3.06 17.05 12.92
C TYR A 178 3.07 18.19 11.91
N THR A 179 4.08 18.23 11.04
CA THR A 179 4.02 19.09 9.87
C THR A 179 2.94 18.52 8.94
N PRO A 180 1.91 19.29 8.57
CA PRO A 180 0.89 18.82 7.64
C PRO A 180 1.54 18.30 6.36
N GLU A 181 1.13 17.09 5.97
CA GLU A 181 1.61 16.46 4.74
C GLU A 181 1.33 17.37 3.52
N PRO A 182 2.35 17.71 2.70
CA PRO A 182 2.14 18.62 1.57
C PRO A 182 1.12 18.07 0.57
N SER A 183 0.32 18.96 -0.03
CA SER A 183 -0.67 18.60 -1.05
C SER A 183 -0.01 18.16 -2.36
N LEU A 184 -0.73 17.42 -3.21
CA LEU A 184 -0.21 17.02 -4.54
C LEU A 184 0.17 18.23 -5.40
N TRP A 185 -0.60 19.31 -5.31
CA TRP A 185 -0.31 20.56 -5.99
C TRP A 185 0.99 21.20 -5.50
N SER A 186 1.23 21.18 -4.18
CA SER A 186 2.47 21.71 -3.61
C SER A 186 3.70 20.95 -4.09
N TYR A 187 3.59 19.64 -4.37
CA TYR A 187 4.67 18.87 -4.99
C TYR A 187 4.90 19.27 -6.44
N PHE A 188 3.84 19.42 -7.22
CA PHE A 188 3.95 19.88 -8.60
C PHE A 188 4.67 21.23 -8.68
N ILE A 189 4.21 22.22 -7.89
CA ILE A 189 4.86 23.54 -7.81
C ILE A 189 6.30 23.42 -7.27
N GLY A 190 6.54 22.61 -6.26
CA GLY A 190 7.87 22.38 -5.70
C GLY A 190 8.86 21.79 -6.72
N CYS A 191 8.41 20.88 -7.58
CA CYS A 191 9.21 20.31 -8.67
C CYS A 191 9.57 21.37 -9.71
N ILE A 192 8.63 22.23 -10.12
CA ILE A 192 8.91 23.23 -11.16
C ILE A 192 9.65 24.48 -10.65
N THR A 193 9.55 24.80 -9.36
CA THR A 193 10.16 26.03 -8.79
C THR A 193 11.45 25.75 -8.03
N LYS A 194 11.45 24.78 -7.11
CA LYS A 194 12.58 24.53 -6.20
C LYS A 194 13.49 23.41 -6.67
N ARG A 195 12.94 22.39 -7.33
CA ARG A 195 13.64 21.15 -7.71
C ARG A 195 13.61 20.92 -9.22
N PHE A 196 13.70 22.01 -10.00
CA PHE A 196 13.50 21.99 -11.46
C PHE A 196 14.49 21.07 -12.18
N ALA A 197 15.78 21.17 -11.87
CA ALA A 197 16.85 20.35 -12.44
C ALA A 197 17.61 19.56 -11.35
N GLN A 198 16.93 19.22 -10.25
CA GLN A 198 17.55 18.49 -9.14
C GLN A 198 17.43 16.98 -9.36
N PHE A 199 18.53 16.35 -9.79
CA PHE A 199 18.59 14.89 -10.04
C PHE A 199 18.99 14.07 -8.79
N SER A 200 19.66 14.69 -7.82
CA SER A 200 20.03 14.03 -6.57
C SER A 200 18.88 14.06 -5.55
N GLY A 201 18.93 13.15 -4.58
CA GLY A 201 17.86 12.98 -3.61
C GLY A 201 16.84 11.94 -4.03
N ARG A 202 15.74 11.90 -3.26
CA ARG A 202 14.68 10.91 -3.38
C ARG A 202 13.33 11.60 -3.58
N ALA A 203 12.49 11.00 -4.41
CA ALA A 203 11.12 11.46 -4.65
C ALA A 203 10.14 10.39 -4.22
N ARG A 204 9.29 10.73 -3.25
CA ARG A 204 8.24 9.83 -2.77
C ARG A 204 7.14 9.64 -3.82
N ARG A 205 6.34 8.58 -3.67
CA ARG A 205 5.21 8.27 -4.58
C ARG A 205 4.28 9.46 -4.82
N ARG A 206 3.84 10.14 -3.75
CA ARG A 206 2.93 11.30 -3.85
C ARG A 206 3.54 12.49 -4.59
N GLU A 207 4.86 12.69 -4.47
CA GLU A 207 5.57 13.75 -5.21
C GLU A 207 5.61 13.42 -6.71
N PHE A 208 6.00 12.18 -7.04
CA PHE A 208 6.08 11.72 -8.42
C PHE A 208 4.70 11.71 -9.10
N TRP A 209 3.71 11.02 -8.52
CA TRP A 209 2.38 10.91 -9.11
C TRP A 209 1.61 12.22 -9.08
N GLY A 210 1.83 13.07 -8.07
CA GLY A 210 1.32 14.44 -8.06
C GLY A 210 1.86 15.26 -9.23
N PHE A 211 3.19 15.21 -9.45
CA PHE A 211 3.79 15.87 -10.60
C PHE A 211 3.22 15.35 -11.93
N VAL A 212 3.20 14.02 -12.11
CA VAL A 212 2.66 13.37 -13.32
C VAL A 212 1.22 13.79 -13.60
N LEU A 213 0.35 13.73 -12.58
CA LEU A 213 -1.06 14.10 -12.69
C LEU A 213 -1.22 15.56 -13.14
N PHE A 214 -0.60 16.50 -12.45
CA PHE A 214 -0.74 17.92 -12.80
C PHE A 214 -0.07 18.27 -14.13
N SER A 215 1.04 17.62 -14.49
CA SER A 215 1.64 17.76 -15.82
C SER A 215 0.71 17.26 -16.94
N PHE A 216 -0.08 16.21 -16.70
CA PHE A 216 -1.10 15.77 -17.66
C PHE A 216 -2.24 16.78 -17.72
N ILE A 217 -2.83 17.15 -16.58
CA ILE A 217 -3.93 18.11 -16.52
C ILE A 217 -3.54 19.42 -17.22
N PHE A 218 -2.37 19.98 -16.91
CA PHE A 218 -1.91 21.23 -17.50
C PHE A 218 -1.79 21.15 -19.03
N ARG A 219 -1.22 20.04 -19.55
CA ARG A 219 -1.13 19.80 -21.00
C ARG A 219 -2.50 19.64 -21.64
N TYR A 220 -3.41 18.90 -21.01
CA TYR A 220 -4.79 18.74 -21.49
C TYR A 220 -5.55 20.07 -21.50
N LEU A 221 -5.42 20.89 -20.46
CA LEU A 221 -6.06 22.21 -20.41
C LEU A 221 -5.55 23.11 -21.53
N ILE A 222 -4.24 23.20 -21.73
CA ILE A 222 -3.65 23.99 -22.82
C ILE A 222 -4.15 23.51 -24.17
N GLN A 223 -4.14 22.18 -24.41
CA GLN A 223 -4.65 21.60 -25.64
C GLN A 223 -6.13 21.93 -25.83
N PHE A 224 -6.94 21.77 -24.79
CA PHE A 224 -8.38 22.01 -24.82
C PHE A 224 -8.69 23.46 -25.15
N PHE A 225 -8.11 24.42 -24.43
CA PHE A 225 -8.32 25.84 -24.68
C PHE A 225 -7.80 26.26 -26.06
N SER A 226 -6.60 25.80 -26.44
CA SER A 226 -6.05 26.08 -27.77
C SER A 226 -6.95 25.52 -28.87
N SER A 227 -7.41 24.28 -28.74
CA SER A 227 -8.33 23.66 -29.69
C SER A 227 -9.66 24.38 -29.72
N PHE A 228 -10.25 24.73 -28.57
CA PHE A 228 -11.53 25.42 -28.50
C PHE A 228 -11.50 26.76 -29.24
N ILE A 229 -10.44 27.54 -29.04
CA ILE A 229 -10.25 28.85 -29.69
C ILE A 229 -9.97 28.69 -31.19
N LEU A 230 -9.19 27.67 -31.58
CA LEU A 230 -8.76 27.48 -32.97
C LEU A 230 -9.68 26.54 -33.77
N PHE A 231 -10.64 25.89 -33.12
CA PHE A 231 -11.60 24.97 -33.74
C PHE A 231 -12.37 25.61 -34.90
N PRO A 232 -12.86 26.87 -34.81
CA PRO A 232 -13.52 27.51 -35.96
C PRO A 232 -12.60 27.70 -37.17
N PHE A 233 -11.29 27.89 -36.95
CA PHE A 233 -10.31 28.02 -38.03
C PHE A 233 -10.01 26.67 -38.67
N ILE A 234 -9.89 25.61 -37.86
CA ILE A 234 -9.66 24.24 -38.32
C ILE A 234 -10.89 23.69 -39.05
N MET A 235 -12.10 24.04 -38.63
CA MET A 235 -13.34 23.57 -39.26
C MET A 235 -13.95 24.57 -40.23
N SER A 236 -13.19 25.60 -40.62
CA SER A 236 -13.63 26.56 -41.63
C SER A 236 -13.90 25.84 -42.96
N ASP A 237 -14.93 26.28 -43.67
CA ASP A 237 -15.31 25.63 -44.94
C ASP A 237 -14.17 25.72 -45.96
N VAL A 238 -13.42 26.81 -45.95
CA VAL A 238 -12.19 26.97 -46.75
C VAL A 238 -11.16 25.87 -46.46
N PHE A 239 -10.97 25.48 -45.19
CA PHE A 239 -9.99 24.44 -44.85
C PHE A 239 -10.48 23.04 -45.24
N LYS A 240 -11.77 22.74 -45.06
CA LYS A 240 -12.34 21.44 -45.45
C LYS A 240 -12.20 21.20 -46.95
N GLU A 241 -12.51 22.19 -47.77
CA GLU A 241 -12.36 22.09 -49.23
C GLU A 241 -10.89 21.88 -49.61
N ARG A 242 -9.95 22.64 -49.01
CA ARG A 242 -8.52 22.46 -49.27
C ARG A 242 -8.02 21.06 -48.90
N ILE A 243 -8.50 20.50 -47.79
CA ILE A 243 -8.15 19.15 -47.36
C ILE A 243 -8.72 18.09 -48.30
N PHE A 244 -9.97 18.27 -48.72
CA PHE A 244 -10.63 17.38 -49.68
C PHE A 244 -9.94 17.41 -51.05
N ASP A 245 -9.65 18.60 -51.57
CA ASP A 245 -8.94 18.78 -52.84
C ASP A 245 -7.54 18.17 -52.79
N ALA A 246 -6.80 18.40 -51.71
CA ALA A 246 -5.48 17.81 -51.50
C ALA A 246 -5.54 16.28 -51.45
N TYR A 247 -6.55 15.72 -50.77
CA TYR A 247 -6.76 14.27 -50.74
C TYR A 247 -7.12 13.69 -52.11
N MET A 248 -8.00 14.36 -52.86
CA MET A 248 -8.45 13.88 -54.18
C MET A 248 -7.38 14.01 -55.27
N SER A 249 -6.47 14.98 -55.15
CA SER A 249 -5.41 15.22 -56.14
C SER A 249 -4.08 14.54 -55.82
N GLY A 250 -3.63 14.59 -54.57
CA GLY A 250 -2.32 14.10 -54.13
C GLY A 250 -2.38 13.03 -53.03
N GLY A 251 -3.57 12.58 -52.68
CA GLY A 251 -3.78 11.53 -51.70
C GLY A 251 -3.40 11.96 -50.28
N ILE A 252 -3.00 10.97 -49.47
CA ILE A 252 -2.74 11.14 -48.03
C ILE A 252 -1.58 12.12 -47.76
N ILE A 253 -0.58 12.18 -48.65
CA ILE A 253 0.62 13.01 -48.44
C ILE A 253 0.26 14.50 -48.50
N ASP A 254 -0.44 14.92 -49.55
CA ASP A 254 -0.83 16.31 -49.72
C ASP A 254 -1.89 16.74 -48.69
N MET A 255 -2.78 15.82 -48.33
CA MET A 255 -3.71 16.01 -47.22
C MET A 255 -2.97 16.34 -45.91
N TYR A 256 -1.96 15.54 -45.53
CA TYR A 256 -1.14 15.85 -44.35
C TYR A 256 -0.40 17.18 -44.49
N GLY A 257 0.11 17.50 -45.69
CA GLY A 257 0.75 18.78 -45.97
C GLY A 257 -0.16 19.97 -45.64
N GLU A 258 -1.43 19.90 -46.00
CA GLU A 258 -2.41 20.95 -45.68
C GLU A 258 -2.76 21.02 -44.18
N ILE A 259 -2.85 19.86 -43.50
CA ILE A 259 -3.03 19.81 -42.04
C ILE A 259 -1.86 20.50 -41.33
N PHE A 260 -0.62 20.14 -41.69
CA PHE A 260 0.58 20.68 -41.05
C PHE A 260 0.84 22.15 -41.40
N ARG A 261 0.33 22.64 -42.54
CA ARG A 261 0.41 24.05 -42.93
C ARG A 261 -0.67 24.92 -42.25
N ASN A 262 -1.71 24.31 -41.69
CA ASN A 262 -2.79 25.04 -41.03
C ASN A 262 -2.25 25.86 -39.83
N PRO A 263 -2.47 27.18 -39.77
CA PRO A 263 -1.98 28.01 -38.67
C PRO A 263 -2.52 27.59 -37.30
N GLY A 264 -3.76 27.11 -37.23
CA GLY A 264 -4.36 26.58 -36.01
C GLY A 264 -3.63 25.32 -35.53
N PHE A 265 -3.36 24.37 -36.44
CA PHE A 265 -2.57 23.19 -36.13
C PHE A 265 -1.17 23.57 -35.62
N ILE A 266 -0.44 24.40 -36.37
CA ILE A 266 0.92 24.84 -36.00
C ILE A 266 0.92 25.51 -34.61
N THR A 267 -0.03 26.41 -34.36
CA THR A 267 -0.11 27.13 -33.09
C THR A 267 -0.40 26.19 -31.92
N THR A 268 -1.38 25.30 -32.07
CA THR A 268 -1.76 24.34 -31.02
C THR A 268 -0.63 23.37 -30.67
N TYR A 269 -0.08 22.68 -31.67
CA TYR A 269 0.98 21.69 -31.43
C TYR A 269 2.33 22.34 -31.13
N GLY A 270 2.60 23.53 -31.65
CA GLY A 270 3.77 24.34 -31.30
C GLY A 270 3.76 24.74 -29.82
N LEU A 271 2.63 25.26 -29.32
CA LEU A 271 2.47 25.59 -27.91
C LEU A 271 2.64 24.35 -27.02
N LEU A 272 2.01 23.23 -27.37
CA LEU A 272 2.20 21.97 -26.65
C LEU A 272 3.65 21.50 -26.64
N THR A 273 4.38 21.68 -27.74
CA THR A 273 5.79 21.32 -27.84
C THR A 273 6.64 22.15 -26.89
N VAL A 274 6.44 23.48 -26.87
CA VAL A 274 7.15 24.38 -25.94
C VAL A 274 6.89 23.99 -24.48
N VAL A 275 5.63 23.73 -24.11
CA VAL A 275 5.27 23.28 -22.76
C VAL A 275 5.92 21.93 -22.44
N SER A 276 5.94 21.00 -23.40
CA SER A 276 6.54 19.69 -23.20
C SER A 276 8.05 19.76 -23.03
N LEU A 277 8.73 20.64 -23.78
CA LEU A 277 10.16 20.90 -23.63
C LEU A 277 10.48 21.53 -22.27
N PHE A 278 9.68 22.49 -21.81
CA PHE A 278 9.83 23.08 -20.48
C PHE A 278 9.68 22.03 -19.37
N LEU A 279 8.67 21.17 -19.47
CA LEU A 279 8.41 20.11 -18.48
C LEU A 279 9.35 18.90 -18.61
N MET A 280 10.12 18.80 -19.71
CA MET A 280 11.01 17.66 -19.95
C MET A 280 12.06 17.52 -18.84
N ILE A 281 12.74 18.60 -18.49
CA ILE A 281 13.79 18.60 -17.46
C ILE A 281 13.24 18.18 -16.08
N PRO A 282 12.19 18.82 -15.53
CA PRO A 282 11.66 18.42 -14.23
C PRO A 282 11.04 17.01 -14.26
N SER A 283 10.51 16.55 -15.40
CA SER A 283 10.01 15.18 -15.55
C SER A 283 11.13 14.14 -15.45
N LEU A 284 12.29 14.39 -16.07
CA LEU A 284 13.46 13.54 -15.94
C LEU A 284 14.01 13.59 -14.51
N ALA A 285 14.14 14.79 -13.93
CA ALA A 285 14.65 14.97 -12.58
C ALA A 285 13.82 14.22 -11.53
N VAL A 286 12.49 14.34 -11.54
CA VAL A 286 11.62 13.63 -10.60
C VAL A 286 11.61 12.11 -10.85
N SER A 287 11.74 11.68 -12.10
CA SER A 287 11.81 10.25 -12.46
C SER A 287 13.11 9.62 -11.96
N VAL A 288 14.25 10.31 -12.08
CA VAL A 288 15.53 9.86 -11.52
C VAL A 288 15.43 9.76 -10.00
N ARG A 289 14.92 10.79 -9.32
CA ARG A 289 14.72 10.79 -7.87
C ARG A 289 13.73 9.70 -7.41
N ARG A 290 12.76 9.33 -8.25
CA ARG A 290 11.85 8.20 -7.99
C ARG A 290 12.59 6.88 -8.03
N MET A 291 13.47 6.66 -9.02
CA MET A 291 14.30 5.45 -9.08
C MET A 291 15.27 5.37 -7.89
N HIS A 292 15.84 6.50 -7.48
CA HIS A 292 16.66 6.60 -6.28
C HIS A 292 15.90 6.23 -5.00
N ASP A 293 14.61 6.52 -4.91
CA ASP A 293 13.79 6.20 -3.75
C ASP A 293 13.62 4.69 -3.53
N ILE A 294 13.61 3.91 -4.62
CA ILE A 294 13.58 2.43 -4.59
C ILE A 294 14.99 1.81 -4.65
N GLY A 295 16.05 2.61 -4.47
CA GLY A 295 17.44 2.16 -4.44
C GLY A 295 18.06 1.85 -5.82
N LYS A 296 17.34 2.12 -6.92
CA LYS A 296 17.83 1.93 -8.30
C LYS A 296 18.57 3.18 -8.79
N SER A 297 19.46 3.00 -9.77
CA SER A 297 20.14 4.13 -10.42
C SER A 297 19.20 4.85 -11.41
N GLY A 298 19.47 6.13 -11.67
CA GLY A 298 18.74 6.90 -12.71
C GLY A 298 18.81 6.29 -14.11
N TRP A 299 19.82 5.47 -14.40
CA TRP A 299 19.95 4.74 -15.66
C TRP A 299 18.79 3.77 -15.94
N PHE A 300 18.08 3.32 -14.90
CA PHE A 300 16.87 2.52 -15.09
C PHE A 300 15.78 3.28 -15.86
N LEU A 301 15.86 4.61 -16.02
CA LEU A 301 14.95 5.32 -16.92
C LEU A 301 15.12 4.91 -18.38
N LEU A 302 16.30 4.44 -18.81
CA LEU A 302 16.54 4.03 -20.19
C LEU A 302 15.66 2.86 -20.63
N ILE A 303 15.09 2.09 -19.70
CA ILE A 303 14.12 1.03 -20.04
C ILE A 303 12.94 1.61 -20.83
N THR A 304 12.58 2.88 -20.58
CA THR A 304 11.49 3.56 -21.28
C THR A 304 11.76 3.80 -22.77
N LEU A 305 13.01 3.63 -23.25
CA LEU A 305 13.31 3.61 -24.69
C LEU A 305 12.73 2.36 -25.38
N ILE A 306 12.42 1.29 -24.64
CA ILE A 306 11.69 0.14 -25.17
C ILE A 306 10.20 0.47 -25.04
N PRO A 307 9.49 0.74 -26.16
CA PRO A 307 8.09 1.14 -26.10
C PRO A 307 7.23 0.06 -25.48
N VAL A 308 6.14 0.46 -24.83
CA VAL A 308 5.15 -0.43 -24.19
C VAL A 308 5.74 -1.20 -23.01
N VAL A 309 6.57 -2.21 -23.25
CA VAL A 309 7.14 -3.09 -22.20
C VAL A 309 7.98 -2.28 -21.22
N GLY A 310 8.88 -1.43 -21.72
CA GLY A 310 9.73 -0.59 -20.89
C GLY A 310 8.94 0.43 -20.09
N SER A 311 7.92 1.04 -20.70
CA SER A 311 7.01 1.97 -20.01
C SER A 311 6.23 1.28 -18.90
N ILE A 312 5.74 0.06 -19.12
CA ILE A 312 5.03 -0.74 -18.10
C ILE A 312 5.96 -1.07 -16.93
N ILE A 313 7.17 -1.55 -17.20
CA ILE A 313 8.15 -1.85 -16.14
C ILE A 313 8.48 -0.59 -15.33
N PHE A 314 8.67 0.55 -16.01
CA PHE A 314 8.90 1.82 -15.33
C PHE A 314 7.72 2.23 -14.44
N ILE A 315 6.48 2.08 -14.91
CA ILE A 315 5.28 2.36 -14.11
C ILE A 315 5.22 1.47 -12.87
N ILE A 316 5.54 0.18 -13.00
CA ILE A 316 5.62 -0.76 -11.87
C ILE A 316 6.65 -0.25 -10.85
N TYR A 317 7.86 0.12 -11.28
CA TYR A 317 8.88 0.70 -10.41
C TYR A 317 8.43 2.02 -9.77
N ALA A 318 7.76 2.88 -10.53
CA ALA A 318 7.24 4.14 -10.01
C ALA A 318 6.15 3.93 -8.93
N ALA A 319 5.40 2.83 -9.00
CA ALA A 319 4.37 2.46 -8.03
C ALA A 319 4.90 1.77 -6.76
N GLN A 320 6.09 1.15 -6.78
CA GLN A 320 6.70 0.44 -5.65
C GLN A 320 6.97 1.32 -4.43
N GLU A 321 7.18 0.75 -3.22
CA GLU A 321 7.42 1.56 -2.01
C GLU A 321 8.88 2.00 -1.96
N GLY A 322 9.11 3.23 -1.50
CA GLY A 322 10.47 3.70 -1.21
C GLY A 322 11.09 2.94 -0.05
N VAL A 323 12.42 2.91 -0.02
CA VAL A 323 13.21 2.30 1.06
C VAL A 323 13.03 3.10 2.36
N ARG A 324 12.57 2.49 3.46
CA ARG A 324 12.25 3.22 4.70
C ARG A 324 13.47 3.71 5.51
N CYS A 325 14.67 3.27 5.15
CA CYS A 325 15.92 3.72 5.77
C CYS A 325 16.67 4.71 4.87
N PRO A 326 17.64 5.46 5.42
CA PRO A 326 18.58 6.24 4.61
C PRO A 326 19.24 5.33 3.58
N ASN A 327 19.32 5.79 2.33
CA ASN A 327 20.02 5.09 1.28
C ASN A 327 21.12 5.99 0.69
N LYS A 328 21.94 5.46 -0.23
CA LYS A 328 23.03 6.22 -0.88
C LYS A 328 22.61 7.51 -1.61
N TYR A 329 21.30 7.70 -1.83
CA TYR A 329 20.72 8.86 -2.48
C TYR A 329 20.08 9.85 -1.49
N GLY A 330 20.02 9.54 -0.20
CA GLY A 330 19.58 10.43 0.87
C GLY A 330 18.65 9.79 1.90
N GLU A 331 18.26 10.62 2.86
CA GLU A 331 17.32 10.31 3.95
C GLU A 331 15.94 9.90 3.43
N ASP A 332 15.20 9.12 4.23
CA ASP A 332 13.83 8.73 3.89
C ASP A 332 12.93 9.99 3.80
N PRO A 333 12.27 10.26 2.65
CA PRO A 333 11.32 11.35 2.51
C PRO A 333 10.14 11.30 3.48
N LYS A 334 9.89 10.16 4.15
CA LYS A 334 8.88 9.97 5.19
C LYS A 334 9.43 10.12 6.61
N ALA A 335 10.74 10.16 6.79
CA ALA A 335 11.32 10.33 8.12
C ALA A 335 10.97 11.72 8.67
N PRO A 336 10.62 11.82 9.98
CA PRO A 336 10.44 13.13 10.60
C PRO A 336 11.77 13.88 10.49
N GLN A 337 11.74 15.06 9.85
CA GLN A 337 12.94 15.87 9.73
C GLN A 337 13.39 16.28 11.13
N THR A 338 14.54 15.78 11.58
CA THR A 338 15.22 16.32 12.74
C THR A 338 15.67 17.74 12.39
N PRO A 339 15.19 18.78 13.10
CA PRO A 339 15.74 20.11 12.93
C PRO A 339 17.22 20.07 13.36
N ASN A 340 18.10 20.56 12.49
CA ASN A 340 19.52 20.81 12.82
C ASN A 340 19.66 22.02 13.74
#